data_AF-A0A3C0V8X2-F1
#
_entry.id   AF-A0A3C0V8X2-F1
#
_cell.length_a   1.000
_cell.length_b   1.000
_cell.length_c   1.000
_cell.angle_alpha   90.00
_cell.angle_beta   90.00
_cell.angle_gamma   90.00
#
_symmetry.space_group_name_H-M   'P 1'
#
loop_
_entity.id
_entity.type
_entity.pdbx_description
1 polymer ?
#
loop_
_entity_poly.entity_id
_entity_poly.type
_entity_poly.pdbx_seq_one_letter_code
_entity_poly.pdbx_strand_id
1 'polypeptide(L)'
;PPAPVLRALAFKHLMERKTVCINDGELIVGERGPGPKQTPTYPELCCHSLDDLAKLDAREKIPFKVSAETRAVFRDRIIPFWKGKSMRELIFARMSDAWKAAYECGMFTEFMEQRAPGHTVLDDKIYRKGMRGFKEDIAASLAALDAGGDPAAEGKRAELAAMDICADALVAFARRHAEKARELAAAESDPARARELAEL
;
A
#
# COMPACT_ATOMS: atom_id res chain seq x y z
N PRO A 1 14.85 -11.21 -5.19
CA PRO A 1 15.42 -10.23 -4.21
C PRO A 1 14.96 -10.59 -2.80
N PRO A 2 15.66 -10.14 -1.74
CA PRO A 2 15.19 -10.28 -0.37
C PRO A 2 13.76 -9.74 -0.19
N ALA A 3 13.01 -10.28 0.76
CA ALA A 3 11.59 -9.94 0.96
C ALA A 3 11.31 -8.42 1.15
N PRO A 4 12.13 -7.65 1.89
CA PRO A 4 11.93 -6.20 2.00
C PRO A 4 12.05 -5.49 0.65
N VAL A 5 13.09 -5.81 -0.12
CA VAL A 5 13.33 -5.23 -1.45
C VAL A 5 12.22 -5.61 -2.43
N LEU A 6 11.73 -6.85 -2.39
CA LEU A 6 10.58 -7.26 -3.21
C LEU A 6 9.34 -6.40 -2.92
N ARG A 7 9.04 -6.17 -1.64
CA ARG A 7 7.90 -5.34 -1.21
C ARG A 7 8.09 -3.88 -1.64
N ALA A 8 9.30 -3.33 -1.50
CA ALA A 8 9.60 -1.97 -1.93
C ALA A 8 9.46 -1.80 -3.45
N LEU A 9 9.90 -2.78 -4.24
CA LEU A 9 9.74 -2.77 -5.70
C LEU A 9 8.26 -2.86 -6.11
N ALA A 10 7.46 -3.69 -5.43
CA ALA A 10 6.02 -3.74 -5.65
C ALA A 10 5.34 -2.40 -5.28
N PHE A 11 5.73 -1.80 -4.16
CA PHE A 11 5.25 -0.48 -3.75
C PHE A 11 5.61 0.60 -4.78
N LYS A 12 6.86 0.63 -5.26
CA LYS A 12 7.30 1.54 -6.33
C LYS A 12 6.49 1.35 -7.61
N HIS A 13 6.28 0.09 -8.02
CA HIS A 13 5.47 -0.22 -9.19
C HIS A 13 4.06 0.36 -9.08
N LEU A 14 3.44 0.26 -7.89
CA LEU A 14 2.12 0.84 -7.61
C LEU A 14 2.17 2.37 -7.62
N MET A 15 3.09 3.00 -6.92
CA MET A 15 3.21 4.47 -6.84
C MET A 15 3.44 5.13 -8.20
N GLU A 16 4.14 4.45 -9.10
CA GLU A 16 4.37 4.91 -10.47
C GLU A 16 3.14 4.79 -11.38
N ARG A 17 2.17 3.93 -11.06
CA ARG A 17 1.11 3.54 -12.01
C ARG A 17 -0.32 3.75 -11.50
N LYS A 18 -0.53 3.75 -10.18
CA LYS A 18 -1.88 3.89 -9.62
C LYS A 18 -2.51 5.21 -10.06
N THR A 19 -3.82 5.23 -10.25
CA THR A 19 -4.56 6.45 -10.58
C THR A 19 -4.26 7.54 -9.57
N VAL A 20 -4.00 8.74 -10.08
CA VAL A 20 -3.96 9.98 -9.30
C VAL A 20 -5.31 10.66 -9.49
N CYS A 21 -5.96 10.94 -8.37
CA CYS A 21 -7.26 11.61 -8.33
C CYS A 21 -7.08 12.92 -7.54
N ILE A 22 -7.54 14.02 -8.12
CA ILE A 22 -7.67 15.33 -7.48
C ILE A 22 -9.16 15.66 -7.61
N ASN A 23 -9.86 15.70 -6.49
CA ASN A 23 -11.29 15.99 -6.48
C ASN A 23 -11.54 17.51 -6.58
N ASP A 24 -12.77 17.85 -6.93
CA ASP A 24 -13.19 19.24 -7.03
C ASP A 24 -13.06 19.95 -5.66
N GLY A 25 -12.54 21.18 -5.69
CA GLY A 25 -12.30 22.00 -4.49
C GLY A 25 -11.19 21.53 -3.53
N GLU A 26 -10.45 20.44 -3.83
CA GLU A 26 -9.36 20.00 -2.93
C GLU A 26 -8.17 20.96 -2.92
N LEU A 27 -7.66 21.22 -1.71
CA LEU A 27 -6.40 21.93 -1.43
C LEU A 27 -5.31 21.01 -0.86
N ILE A 28 -5.71 19.82 -0.39
CA ILE A 28 -4.80 18.74 0.02
C ILE A 28 -5.26 17.52 -0.76
N VAL A 29 -4.35 16.96 -1.55
CA VAL A 29 -4.65 15.88 -2.49
C VAL A 29 -4.01 14.57 -2.06
N GLY A 30 -4.62 13.46 -2.46
CA GLY A 30 -4.05 12.13 -2.25
C GLY A 30 -5.11 11.10 -1.85
N GLU A 31 -5.69 10.44 -2.85
CA GLU A 31 -6.63 9.34 -2.62
C GLU A 31 -5.94 7.99 -2.47
N ARG A 32 -6.50 7.13 -1.61
CA ARG A 32 -5.99 5.76 -1.44
C ARG A 32 -6.34 4.91 -2.66
N GLY A 33 -7.60 4.98 -3.11
CA GLY A 33 -8.09 4.33 -4.32
C GLY A 33 -8.09 5.27 -5.53
N PRO A 34 -8.81 4.89 -6.61
CA PRO A 34 -8.98 5.75 -7.79
C PRO A 34 -9.92 6.94 -7.56
N GLY A 35 -10.62 7.00 -6.43
CA GLY A 35 -11.49 8.10 -6.06
C GLY A 35 -12.12 7.92 -4.67
N PRO A 36 -12.99 8.86 -4.26
CA PRO A 36 -13.58 8.88 -2.93
C PRO A 36 -14.33 7.60 -2.58
N LYS A 37 -14.09 7.08 -1.38
CA LYS A 37 -14.70 5.83 -0.85
C LYS A 37 -14.41 4.57 -1.69
N GLN A 38 -13.50 4.63 -2.65
CA GLN A 38 -13.03 3.46 -3.38
C GLN A 38 -11.78 2.91 -2.68
N THR A 39 -11.81 1.62 -2.33
CA THR A 39 -10.72 0.99 -1.58
C THR A 39 -9.91 0.04 -2.46
N PRO A 40 -8.57 0.01 -2.31
CA PRO A 40 -7.77 -1.08 -2.86
C PRO A 40 -8.06 -2.40 -2.12
N THR A 41 -7.60 -3.48 -2.72
CA THR A 41 -7.56 -4.83 -2.14
C THR A 41 -6.12 -5.25 -1.85
N TYR A 42 -5.91 -6.11 -0.85
CA TYR A 42 -4.58 -6.56 -0.40
C TYR A 42 -4.47 -8.10 -0.45
N PRO A 43 -4.40 -8.70 -1.65
CA PRO A 43 -4.42 -10.16 -1.80
C PRO A 43 -3.20 -10.87 -1.17
N GLU A 44 -2.11 -10.14 -0.92
CA GLU A 44 -0.96 -10.61 -0.14
C GLU A 44 -1.32 -10.89 1.33
N LEU A 45 -2.35 -10.22 1.87
CA LEU A 45 -2.87 -10.46 3.22
C LEU A 45 -3.99 -11.49 3.18
N CYS A 46 -5.04 -11.19 2.42
CA CYS A 46 -6.20 -12.05 2.24
C CYS A 46 -6.68 -11.98 0.78
N CYS A 47 -6.53 -13.09 0.07
CA CYS A 47 -7.02 -13.23 -1.30
C CYS A 47 -8.49 -13.66 -1.29
N HIS A 48 -9.40 -12.70 -1.46
CA HIS A 48 -10.84 -12.95 -1.52
C HIS A 48 -11.22 -13.86 -2.69
N SER A 49 -12.13 -14.79 -2.44
CA SER A 49 -12.80 -15.59 -3.47
C SER A 49 -13.88 -14.78 -4.20
N LEU A 50 -14.39 -15.28 -5.33
CA LEU A 50 -15.52 -14.64 -6.02
C LEU A 50 -16.80 -14.61 -5.18
N ASP A 51 -16.97 -15.60 -4.31
CA ASP A 51 -18.08 -15.66 -3.37
C ASP A 51 -17.93 -14.60 -2.26
N ASP A 52 -16.70 -14.41 -1.74
CA ASP A 52 -16.44 -13.32 -0.79
C ASP A 52 -16.74 -11.95 -1.41
N LEU A 53 -16.33 -11.73 -2.67
CA LEU A 53 -16.66 -10.50 -3.40
C LEU A 53 -18.17 -10.33 -3.59
N ALA A 54 -18.91 -11.42 -3.80
CA ALA A 54 -20.37 -11.39 -3.90
C ALA A 54 -21.02 -11.00 -2.56
N LYS A 55 -20.53 -11.56 -1.45
CA LYS A 55 -21.00 -11.21 -0.10
C LYS A 55 -20.69 -9.76 0.26
N LEU A 56 -19.51 -9.26 -0.07
CA LEU A 56 -19.13 -7.86 0.16
C LEU A 56 -20.06 -6.88 -0.57
N ASP A 57 -20.47 -7.23 -1.79
CA ASP A 57 -21.35 -6.41 -2.63
C ASP A 57 -22.81 -6.41 -2.17
N ALA A 58 -23.27 -7.54 -1.63
CA ALA A 58 -24.66 -7.78 -1.25
C ALA A 58 -24.98 -7.56 0.25
N ARG A 59 -23.97 -7.55 1.13
CA ARG A 59 -24.20 -7.46 2.59
C ARG A 59 -24.90 -6.15 2.98
N GLU A 60 -25.82 -6.26 3.93
CA GLU A 60 -26.59 -5.12 4.43
C GLU A 60 -25.70 -4.10 5.18
N LYS A 61 -24.78 -4.60 6.01
CA LYS A 61 -23.91 -3.77 6.85
C LYS A 61 -22.57 -3.54 6.17
N ILE A 62 -22.23 -2.26 5.98
CA ILE A 62 -20.96 -1.79 5.41
C ILE A 62 -20.70 -2.41 4.02
N PRO A 63 -21.63 -2.33 3.06
CA PRO A 63 -21.42 -2.91 1.72
C PRO A 63 -20.23 -2.25 1.00
N PHE A 64 -19.51 -3.05 0.22
CA PHE A 64 -18.55 -2.55 -0.77
C PHE A 64 -19.00 -3.01 -2.14
N LYS A 65 -19.33 -2.06 -3.02
CA LYS A 65 -19.76 -2.41 -4.38
C LYS A 65 -18.59 -2.96 -5.19
N VAL A 66 -18.82 -4.09 -5.85
CA VAL A 66 -17.80 -4.79 -6.64
C VAL A 66 -18.26 -4.91 -8.09
N SER A 67 -17.60 -4.15 -8.97
CA SER A 67 -17.93 -4.15 -10.40
C SER A 67 -17.65 -5.49 -11.08
N ALA A 68 -18.31 -5.73 -12.21
CA ALA A 68 -18.05 -6.91 -13.05
C ALA A 68 -16.59 -6.97 -13.52
N GLU A 69 -15.99 -5.82 -13.81
CA GLU A 69 -14.57 -5.70 -14.16
C GLU A 69 -13.67 -6.16 -13.02
N THR A 70 -13.90 -5.70 -11.78
CA THR A 70 -13.12 -6.14 -10.62
C THR A 70 -13.25 -7.65 -10.41
N ARG A 71 -14.45 -8.22 -10.55
CA ARG A 71 -14.67 -9.67 -10.44
C ARG A 71 -13.91 -10.45 -11.53
N ALA A 72 -13.89 -9.94 -12.77
CA ALA A 72 -13.12 -10.54 -13.86
C ALA A 72 -11.61 -10.50 -13.58
N VAL A 73 -11.07 -9.35 -13.16
CA VAL A 73 -9.66 -9.21 -12.77
C VAL A 73 -9.30 -10.18 -11.63
N PHE A 74 -10.20 -10.34 -10.65
CA PHE A 74 -9.97 -11.30 -9.56
C PHE A 74 -9.93 -12.74 -10.05
N ARG A 75 -10.91 -13.15 -10.85
CA ARG A 75 -10.98 -14.50 -11.42
C ARG A 75 -9.77 -14.83 -12.30
N ASP A 76 -9.39 -13.92 -13.18
CA ASP A 76 -8.48 -14.21 -14.27
C ASP A 76 -7.01 -13.93 -13.91
N ARG A 77 -6.75 -13.07 -12.91
CA ARG A 77 -5.39 -12.60 -12.58
C ARG A 77 -5.03 -12.69 -11.10
N ILE A 78 -5.88 -12.20 -10.20
CA ILE A 78 -5.52 -12.09 -8.78
C ILE A 78 -5.55 -13.46 -8.09
N ILE A 79 -6.68 -14.16 -8.14
CA ILE A 79 -6.85 -15.46 -7.49
C ILE A 79 -5.83 -16.48 -8.01
N PRO A 80 -5.61 -16.64 -9.33
CA PRO A 80 -4.62 -17.59 -9.84
C PRO A 80 -3.20 -17.32 -9.32
N PHE A 81 -2.82 -16.05 -9.17
CA PHE A 81 -1.49 -15.71 -8.68
C PHE A 81 -1.34 -15.88 -7.17
N TRP A 82 -2.34 -15.48 -6.38
CA TRP A 82 -2.25 -15.37 -4.92
C TRP A 82 -2.74 -16.59 -4.14
N LYS A 83 -3.43 -17.52 -4.80
CA LYS A 83 -3.85 -18.78 -4.18
C LYS A 83 -2.66 -19.52 -3.56
N GLY A 84 -2.77 -19.88 -2.29
CA GLY A 84 -1.74 -20.54 -1.50
C GLY A 84 -0.58 -19.64 -1.07
N LYS A 85 -0.67 -18.32 -1.30
CA LYS A 85 0.41 -17.35 -0.99
C LYS A 85 -0.01 -16.26 -0.01
N SER A 86 -1.30 -16.14 0.30
CA SER A 86 -1.77 -15.08 1.19
C SER A 86 -1.35 -15.33 2.65
N MET A 87 -1.14 -14.25 3.41
CA MET A 87 -0.81 -14.35 4.82
C MET A 87 -1.86 -15.15 5.60
N ARG A 88 -3.14 -14.97 5.28
CA ARG A 88 -4.24 -15.75 5.85
C ARG A 88 -4.03 -17.25 5.68
N GLU A 89 -3.80 -17.71 4.46
CA GLU A 89 -3.58 -19.14 4.17
C GLU A 89 -2.37 -19.68 4.94
N LEU A 90 -1.28 -18.90 5.01
CA LEU A 90 -0.09 -19.26 5.75
C LEU A 90 -0.33 -19.38 7.26
N ILE A 91 -1.13 -18.47 7.85
CA ILE A 91 -1.51 -18.53 9.27
C ILE A 91 -2.28 -19.82 9.54
N PHE A 92 -3.39 -20.05 8.83
CA PHE A 92 -4.26 -21.20 9.08
C PHE A 92 -3.58 -22.55 8.79
N ALA A 93 -2.64 -22.59 7.84
CA ALA A 93 -1.83 -23.78 7.59
C ALA A 93 -0.85 -24.12 8.72
N ARG A 94 -0.45 -23.13 9.53
CA ARG A 94 0.50 -23.30 10.64
C ARG A 94 -0.15 -23.46 12.01
N MET A 95 -1.43 -23.14 12.15
CA MET A 95 -2.15 -23.27 13.42
C MET A 95 -2.56 -24.72 13.70
N SER A 96 -2.54 -25.09 14.98
CA SER A 96 -3.00 -26.40 15.45
C SER A 96 -4.52 -26.52 15.37
N ASP A 97 -5.03 -27.75 15.40
CA ASP A 97 -6.47 -28.00 15.35
C ASP A 97 -7.19 -27.46 16.61
N ALA A 98 -6.54 -27.51 17.78
CA ALA A 98 -7.07 -26.91 19.00
C ALA A 98 -7.22 -25.39 18.89
N TRP A 99 -6.25 -24.70 18.24
CA TRP A 99 -6.34 -23.27 17.98
C TRP A 99 -7.51 -22.96 17.05
N LYS A 100 -7.66 -23.73 15.96
CA LYS A 100 -8.75 -23.55 14.99
C LYS A 100 -10.11 -23.78 15.64
N ALA A 101 -10.26 -24.84 16.43
CA ALA A 101 -11.50 -25.11 17.15
C ALA A 101 -11.88 -23.97 18.11
N ALA A 102 -10.91 -23.42 18.85
CA ALA A 102 -11.16 -22.29 19.75
C ALA A 102 -11.52 -20.99 19.00
N TYR A 103 -10.89 -20.74 17.85
CA TYR A 103 -11.23 -19.63 16.96
C TYR A 103 -12.65 -19.80 16.38
N GLU A 104 -12.99 -20.98 15.86
CA GLU A 104 -14.27 -21.29 15.23
C GLU A 104 -15.44 -21.24 16.22
N CYS A 105 -15.23 -21.59 17.49
CA CYS A 105 -16.25 -21.46 18.54
C CYS A 105 -16.29 -20.07 19.19
N GLY A 106 -15.48 -19.11 18.70
CA GLY A 106 -15.54 -17.70 19.11
C GLY A 106 -14.89 -17.39 20.45
N MET A 107 -13.95 -18.22 20.93
CA MET A 107 -13.23 -17.96 22.18
C MET A 107 -12.28 -16.77 22.08
N PHE A 108 -11.74 -16.51 20.89
CA PHE A 108 -10.90 -15.36 20.57
C PHE A 108 -11.00 -15.01 19.08
N THR A 109 -10.41 -13.88 18.68
CA THR A 109 -10.27 -13.46 17.29
C THR A 109 -8.79 -13.36 16.90
N GLU A 110 -8.47 -13.56 15.62
CA GLU A 110 -7.13 -13.36 15.08
C GLU A 110 -7.09 -12.03 14.31
N PHE A 111 -6.30 -11.07 14.79
CA PHE A 111 -6.34 -9.72 14.26
C PHE A 111 -5.64 -9.59 12.90
N MET A 112 -4.63 -10.42 12.64
CA MET A 112 -3.78 -10.34 11.45
C MET A 112 -4.28 -11.22 10.28
N GLU A 113 -5.42 -11.92 10.42
CA GLU A 113 -5.93 -12.84 9.39
C GLU A 113 -6.38 -12.17 8.08
N GLN A 114 -6.66 -10.86 8.12
CA GLN A 114 -7.09 -10.07 6.95
C GLN A 114 -6.41 -8.68 6.87
N ARG A 115 -5.52 -8.36 7.82
CA ARG A 115 -4.90 -7.04 7.94
C ARG A 115 -3.43 -7.18 8.34
N ALA A 116 -2.58 -6.27 7.88
CA ALA A 116 -1.24 -6.13 8.42
C ALA A 116 -1.30 -5.61 9.87
N PRO A 117 -0.28 -5.88 10.72
CA PRO A 117 -0.29 -5.46 12.12
C PRO A 117 -0.64 -3.99 12.32
N GLY A 118 -0.02 -3.08 11.58
CA GLY A 118 -0.30 -1.64 11.70
C GLY A 118 -0.14 -1.14 13.13
N HIS A 119 -1.18 -0.48 13.68
CA HIS A 119 -1.25 -0.01 15.08
C HIS A 119 -0.01 0.76 15.53
N THR A 120 0.39 1.73 14.70
CA THR A 120 1.53 2.60 14.96
C THR A 120 1.13 4.06 14.77
N VAL A 121 1.94 4.97 15.32
CA VAL A 121 1.83 6.42 15.17
C VAL A 121 3.16 6.91 14.62
N LEU A 122 3.11 7.79 13.62
CA LEU A 122 4.31 8.36 13.01
C LEU A 122 5.00 9.34 13.97
N ASP A 123 6.31 9.49 13.78
CA ASP A 123 7.09 10.55 14.42
C ASP A 123 6.95 11.89 13.67
N ASP A 124 7.73 12.89 14.10
CA ASP A 124 7.72 14.24 13.53
C ASP A 124 8.74 14.47 12.39
N LYS A 125 9.50 13.43 11.99
CA LYS A 125 10.63 13.60 11.07
C LYS A 125 10.18 14.13 9.71
N ILE A 126 9.02 13.70 9.22
CA ILE A 126 8.49 14.13 7.91
C ILE A 126 8.25 15.65 7.81
N TYR A 127 8.04 16.33 8.94
CA TYR A 127 7.83 17.78 8.97
C TYR A 127 9.15 18.56 8.99
N ARG A 128 10.25 17.90 9.34
CA ARG A 128 11.60 18.49 9.41
C ARG A 128 12.51 18.01 8.28
N LYS A 129 12.16 16.90 7.62
CA LYS A 129 12.99 16.19 6.64
C LYS A 129 12.13 15.71 5.48
N GLY A 130 12.52 16.12 4.27
CA GLY A 130 11.97 15.54 3.04
C GLY A 130 12.59 14.19 2.71
N MET A 131 12.01 13.45 1.75
CA MET A 131 12.52 12.12 1.34
C MET A 131 13.99 12.12 0.93
N ARG A 132 14.51 13.23 0.40
CA ARG A 132 15.95 13.40 0.11
C ARG A 132 16.81 13.24 1.36
N GLY A 133 16.45 13.89 2.46
CA GLY A 133 17.21 13.80 3.70
C GLY A 133 17.12 12.41 4.34
N PHE A 134 16.05 11.65 4.07
CA PHE A 134 16.00 10.24 4.48
C PHE A 134 16.95 9.38 3.64
N LYS A 135 17.03 9.61 2.32
CA LYS A 135 18.01 8.92 1.46
C LYS A 135 19.46 9.19 1.88
N GLU A 136 19.76 10.41 2.31
CA GLU A 136 21.09 10.76 2.84
C GLU A 136 21.43 9.95 4.11
N ASP A 137 20.50 9.85 5.08
CA ASP A 137 20.68 9.02 6.28
C ASP A 137 20.87 7.53 5.94
N ILE A 138 20.10 7.04 4.96
CA ILE A 138 20.16 5.65 4.49
C ILE A 138 21.53 5.39 3.86
N ALA A 139 22.02 6.28 3.00
CA ALA A 139 23.33 6.14 2.37
C ALA A 139 24.47 6.16 3.40
N ALA A 140 24.41 7.05 4.39
CA ALA A 140 25.36 7.07 5.49
C ALA A 140 25.33 5.77 6.31
N SER A 141 24.13 5.24 6.58
CA SER A 141 23.93 3.97 7.29
C SER A 141 24.46 2.77 6.50
N LEU A 142 24.31 2.76 5.18
CA LEU A 142 24.86 1.73 4.30
C LEU A 142 26.39 1.77 4.28
N ALA A 143 26.99 2.95 4.13
CA ALA A 143 28.44 3.11 4.12
C ALA A 143 29.08 2.64 5.45
N ALA A 144 28.42 2.88 6.57
CA ALA A 144 28.90 2.42 7.88
C ALA A 144 28.83 0.89 8.05
N LEU A 145 27.95 0.19 7.33
CA LEU A 145 27.84 -1.28 7.42
C LEU A 145 28.99 -2.01 6.74
N ASP A 146 29.56 -1.44 5.68
CA ASP A 146 30.67 -2.06 4.95
C ASP A 146 31.97 -2.09 5.77
N ALA A 147 32.03 -1.35 6.88
CA ALA A 147 33.19 -1.26 7.75
C ALA A 147 33.22 -2.31 8.89
N GLY A 148 32.14 -3.05 9.13
CA GLY A 148 32.01 -3.98 10.26
C GLY A 148 31.56 -5.36 9.82
N GLY A 149 32.30 -6.41 10.19
CA GLY A 149 31.98 -7.82 9.90
C GLY A 149 30.76 -8.36 10.68
N ASP A 150 29.68 -7.58 10.80
CA ASP A 150 28.44 -7.94 11.48
C ASP A 150 27.69 -9.04 10.68
N PRO A 151 27.43 -10.22 11.26
CA PRO A 151 26.65 -11.28 10.62
C PRO A 151 25.23 -10.85 10.23
N ALA A 152 24.66 -9.81 10.87
CA ALA A 152 23.35 -9.25 10.54
C ALA A 152 23.39 -8.16 9.46
N ALA A 153 24.58 -7.80 8.96
CA ALA A 153 24.77 -6.70 8.00
C ALA A 153 23.97 -6.91 6.71
N GLU A 154 23.83 -8.15 6.22
CA GLU A 154 23.07 -8.44 5.00
C GLU A 154 21.57 -8.14 5.18
N GLY A 155 20.98 -8.54 6.30
CA GLY A 155 19.59 -8.25 6.63
C GLY A 155 19.34 -6.74 6.73
N LYS A 156 20.22 -6.02 7.43
CA LYS A 156 20.14 -4.56 7.55
C LYS A 156 20.32 -3.85 6.20
N ARG A 157 21.22 -4.35 5.34
CA ARG A 157 21.41 -3.83 3.98
C ARG A 157 20.15 -3.99 3.13
N ALA A 158 19.49 -5.13 3.22
CA ALA A 158 18.24 -5.37 2.50
C ALA A 158 17.11 -4.43 2.94
N GLU A 159 16.98 -4.17 4.24
CA GLU A 159 16.01 -3.20 4.78
C GLU A 159 16.33 -1.77 4.33
N LEU A 160 17.59 -1.33 4.45
CA LEU A 160 18.02 0.01 4.01
C LEU A 160 17.81 0.21 2.50
N ALA A 161 18.14 -0.79 1.68
CA ALA A 161 17.87 -0.75 0.25
C ALA A 161 16.37 -0.66 -0.06
N ALA A 162 15.54 -1.39 0.68
CA ALA A 162 14.08 -1.30 0.55
C ALA A 162 13.55 0.09 0.92
N MET A 163 14.04 0.69 2.01
CA MET A 163 13.68 2.05 2.42
C MET A 163 14.06 3.09 1.36
N ASP A 164 15.24 2.97 0.74
CA ASP A 164 15.71 3.87 -0.31
C ASP A 164 14.77 3.84 -1.55
N ILE A 165 14.35 2.64 -1.96
CA ILE A 165 13.40 2.44 -3.06
C ILE A 165 12.03 3.04 -2.72
N CYS A 166 11.56 2.88 -1.48
CA CYS A 166 10.31 3.48 -1.02
C CYS A 166 10.35 5.01 -1.02
N ALA A 167 11.48 5.62 -0.65
CA ALA A 167 11.67 7.06 -0.73
C ALA A 167 11.53 7.57 -2.18
N ASP A 168 12.14 6.87 -3.15
CA ASP A 168 11.98 7.22 -4.57
C ASP A 168 10.55 7.04 -5.06
N ALA A 169 9.87 5.97 -4.62
CA ALA A 169 8.47 5.71 -4.96
C ALA A 169 7.55 6.85 -4.50
N LEU A 170 7.76 7.36 -3.27
CA LEU A 170 6.99 8.48 -2.74
C LEU A 170 7.24 9.77 -3.52
N VAL A 171 8.50 10.07 -3.86
CA VAL A 171 8.85 11.23 -4.71
C VAL A 171 8.21 11.12 -6.09
N ALA A 172 8.25 9.94 -6.71
CA ALA A 172 7.62 9.69 -8.00
C ALA A 172 6.10 9.89 -7.92
N PHE A 173 5.44 9.41 -6.86
CA PHE A 173 4.01 9.59 -6.68
C PHE A 173 3.64 11.08 -6.50
N ALA A 174 4.40 11.82 -5.70
CA ALA A 174 4.18 13.25 -5.51
C ALA A 174 4.35 14.04 -6.83
N ARG A 175 5.37 13.70 -7.64
CA ARG A 175 5.55 14.32 -8.97
C ARG A 175 4.35 14.09 -9.89
N ARG A 176 3.78 12.88 -9.88
CA ARG A 176 2.57 12.58 -10.66
C ARG A 176 1.34 13.37 -10.21
N HIS A 177 1.25 13.75 -8.93
CA HIS A 177 0.20 14.68 -8.47
C HIS A 177 0.43 16.08 -9.01
N ALA A 178 1.65 16.62 -8.91
CA ALA A 178 1.96 17.93 -9.44
C ALA A 178 1.75 18.00 -10.97
N GLU A 179 2.10 16.94 -11.70
CA GLU A 179 1.79 16.81 -13.12
C GLU A 179 0.28 16.85 -13.37
N LYS A 180 -0.49 16.06 -12.61
CA LYS A 180 -1.94 16.02 -12.75
C LYS A 180 -2.60 17.37 -12.40
N ALA A 181 -2.11 18.05 -11.38
CA ALA A 181 -2.61 19.34 -10.95
C ALA A 181 -2.38 20.40 -12.03
N ARG A 182 -1.20 20.42 -12.67
CA ARG A 182 -0.90 21.30 -13.82
C ARG A 182 -1.78 21.02 -15.03
N GLU A 183 -2.05 19.75 -15.35
CA GLU A 183 -2.99 19.39 -16.42
C GLU A 183 -4.38 19.97 -16.15
N LEU A 184 -4.87 19.82 -14.92
CA LEU A 184 -6.19 20.34 -14.52
C LEU A 184 -6.20 21.87 -14.52
N ALA A 185 -5.16 22.52 -14.00
CA ALA A 185 -5.03 23.98 -13.99
C ALA A 185 -5.08 24.58 -15.40
N ALA A 186 -4.44 23.92 -16.38
CA ALA A 186 -4.43 24.38 -17.77
C ALA A 186 -5.79 24.25 -18.48
N ALA A 187 -6.65 23.34 -18.01
CA ALA A 187 -7.98 23.11 -18.55
C ALA A 187 -9.09 23.84 -17.75
N GLU A 188 -8.75 24.44 -16.61
CA GLU A 188 -9.69 25.10 -15.71
C GLU A 188 -10.10 26.47 -16.23
N SER A 189 -11.41 26.73 -16.19
CA SER A 189 -12.03 27.97 -16.66
C SER A 189 -12.15 29.02 -15.56
N ASP A 190 -12.33 28.60 -14.30
CA ASP A 190 -12.35 29.52 -13.16
C ASP A 190 -10.92 29.96 -12.81
N PRO A 191 -10.58 31.26 -12.94
CA PRO A 191 -9.25 31.75 -12.63
C PRO A 191 -8.83 31.54 -11.17
N ALA A 192 -9.77 31.48 -10.23
CA ALA A 192 -9.46 31.19 -8.83
C ALA A 192 -9.02 29.74 -8.67
N ARG A 193 -9.82 28.80 -9.17
CA ARG A 193 -9.50 27.37 -9.10
C ARG A 193 -8.23 27.00 -9.88
N ALA A 194 -8.00 27.62 -11.03
CA ALA A 194 -6.78 27.41 -11.82
C ALA A 194 -5.52 27.77 -11.04
N ARG A 195 -5.57 28.83 -10.21
CA ARG A 195 -4.44 29.21 -9.33
C ARG A 195 -4.23 28.20 -8.22
N GLU A 196 -5.30 27.76 -7.55
CA GLU A 196 -5.20 26.73 -6.50
C GLU A 196 -4.57 25.45 -7.06
N LEU A 197 -5.03 24.99 -8.23
CA LEU A 197 -4.48 23.80 -8.89
C LEU A 197 -3.01 23.97 -9.29
N ALA A 198 -2.58 25.19 -9.64
CA ALA A 198 -1.19 25.46 -9.99
C ALA A 198 -0.26 25.52 -8.76
N GLU A 199 -0.80 25.72 -7.56
CA GLU A 199 -0.06 25.70 -6.29
C GLU A 199 0.14 24.27 -5.73
N LEU A 200 -0.64 23.29 -6.21
CA LEU A 200 -0.54 21.86 -5.87
C LEU A 200 0.65 21.17 -6.58
#